data_AF-A0A3G9GVH8-F1
#
_entry.id   AF-A0A3G9GVH8-F1
#
_cell.length_a   1.000
_cell.length_b   1.000
_cell.length_c   1.000
_cell.angle_alpha   90.00
_cell.angle_beta   90.00
_cell.angle_gamma   90.00
#
_symmetry.space_group_name_H-M   'P 1'
#
loop_
_entity.id
_entity.type
_entity.pdbx_description
1 polymer ?
#
loop_
_entity_poly.entity_id
_entity_poly.type
_entity_poly.pdbx_seq_one_letter_code
_entity_poly.pdbx_strand_id
1 'polypeptide(L)'
;MAAIFSVSLLFFAGCAQKPEAVIRIDPFVPNPAVLQKSGMIILDGVVDARRDKRVVGRIVKGGKTVTTVYSDQALDEWFADALKKALEVEGCRVVTGVNDNKRVANIKVEINSLEATLDRSRLTGENLTAEASATLTIEQGNKKITKRVSLIQSKWVPPFAGEDEIKEYLQETLAGLIDEIRENIDIYRF
;
A
#
# COMPACT_ATOMS: atom_id res chain seq x y z
N MET A 1 -27.26 -46.57 49.83
CA MET A 1 -27.37 -45.34 49.01
C MET A 1 -26.04 -45.10 48.34
N ALA A 2 -25.94 -45.30 47.03
CA ALA A 2 -24.75 -45.01 46.26
C ALA A 2 -24.89 -43.59 45.67
N ALA A 3 -24.01 -42.68 46.08
CA ALA A 3 -23.91 -41.35 45.47
C ALA A 3 -22.90 -41.42 44.33
N ILE A 4 -23.39 -41.31 43.10
CA ILE A 4 -22.58 -41.24 41.89
C ILE A 4 -22.05 -39.81 41.77
N PHE A 5 -20.75 -39.63 41.99
CA PHE A 5 -20.05 -38.37 41.69
C PHE A 5 -19.86 -38.26 40.16
N SER A 6 -20.70 -37.47 39.50
CA SER A 6 -20.47 -37.06 38.11
C SER A 6 -19.29 -36.09 38.05
N VAL A 7 -18.18 -36.54 37.47
CA VAL A 7 -17.06 -35.68 37.08
C VAL A 7 -17.41 -35.01 35.76
N SER A 8 -17.76 -33.73 35.80
CA SER A 8 -17.91 -32.90 34.60
C SER A 8 -16.54 -32.42 34.14
N LEU A 9 -15.95 -33.08 33.14
CA LEU A 9 -14.82 -32.54 32.39
C LEU A 9 -15.29 -31.33 31.55
N LEU A 10 -15.01 -30.13 32.05
CA LEU A 10 -15.12 -28.90 31.27
C LEU A 10 -13.97 -28.88 30.25
N PHE A 11 -14.27 -29.24 29.01
CA PHE A 11 -13.38 -28.97 27.88
C PHE A 11 -13.32 -27.45 27.66
N PHE A 12 -12.24 -26.82 28.11
CA PHE A 12 -11.85 -25.49 27.66
C PHE A 12 -11.42 -25.58 26.18
N ALA A 13 -12.39 -25.55 25.28
CA ALA A 13 -12.15 -25.25 23.88
C ALA A 13 -11.77 -23.77 23.78
N GLY A 14 -10.50 -23.45 24.04
CA GLY A 14 -9.96 -22.15 23.72
C GLY A 14 -10.09 -21.92 22.23
N CYS A 15 -10.90 -20.95 21.81
CA CYS A 15 -10.85 -20.42 20.45
C CYS A 15 -9.44 -19.90 20.22
N ALA A 16 -8.59 -20.69 19.54
CA ALA A 16 -7.28 -20.24 19.10
C ALA A 16 -7.49 -19.06 18.16
N GLN A 17 -7.26 -17.84 18.68
CA GLN A 17 -7.25 -16.64 17.85
C GLN A 17 -6.14 -16.82 16.82
N LYS A 18 -6.45 -16.56 15.56
CA LYS A 18 -5.43 -16.57 14.51
C LYS A 18 -4.42 -15.47 14.83
N PRO A 19 -3.11 -15.72 14.71
CA PRO A 19 -2.10 -14.69 14.85
C PRO A 19 -2.41 -13.46 13.98
N GLU A 20 -2.35 -12.28 14.59
CA GLU A 20 -2.45 -10.99 13.92
C GLU A 20 -1.11 -10.28 14.08
N ALA A 21 -0.58 -9.72 12.99
CA ALA A 21 0.60 -8.85 13.01
C ALA A 21 0.17 -7.45 12.62
N VAL A 22 0.70 -6.43 13.30
CA VAL A 22 0.48 -5.02 12.95
C VAL A 22 1.82 -4.44 12.54
N ILE A 23 1.88 -3.91 11.32
CA ILE A 23 3.05 -3.24 10.76
C ILE A 23 2.77 -1.76 10.56
N ARG A 24 3.84 -0.98 10.44
CA ARG A 24 3.79 0.42 10.05
C ARG A 24 4.74 0.65 8.88
N ILE A 25 4.27 1.32 7.84
CA ILE A 25 5.07 1.67 6.66
C ILE A 25 5.94 2.87 7.03
N ASP A 26 7.26 2.71 6.91
CA ASP A 26 8.18 3.81 7.22
C ASP A 26 7.94 5.00 6.28
N PRO A 27 8.29 6.23 6.70
CA PRO A 27 8.14 7.41 5.87
C PRO A 27 8.86 7.26 4.53
N PHE A 28 8.21 7.72 3.45
CA PHE A 28 8.83 7.74 2.13
C PHE A 28 10.06 8.65 2.11
N VAL A 29 11.15 8.13 1.55
CA VAL A 29 12.40 8.85 1.32
C VAL A 29 12.60 9.00 -0.19
N PRO A 30 12.48 10.21 -0.74
CA PRO A 30 12.66 10.41 -2.18
C PRO A 30 14.12 10.19 -2.57
N ASN A 31 14.33 9.59 -3.75
CA ASN A 31 15.65 9.55 -4.37
C ASN A 31 15.95 10.96 -4.95
N PRO A 32 17.12 11.58 -4.65
CA PRO A 32 17.47 12.88 -5.22
C PRO A 32 17.40 12.86 -6.75
N ALA A 33 16.62 13.79 -7.31
CA ALA A 33 16.45 13.91 -8.75
C ALA A 33 17.71 14.47 -9.42
N VAL A 34 18.15 13.85 -10.52
CA VAL A 34 19.24 14.35 -11.38
C VAL A 34 18.77 15.54 -12.24
N LEU A 35 17.46 15.68 -12.44
CA LEU A 35 16.84 16.73 -13.26
C LEU A 35 15.90 17.59 -12.41
N GLN A 36 16.18 18.89 -12.35
CA GLN A 36 15.25 19.87 -11.79
C GLN A 36 14.27 20.31 -12.87
N LYS A 37 12.98 20.03 -12.66
CA LYS A 37 11.87 20.48 -13.49
C LYS A 37 10.98 21.38 -12.65
N SER A 38 10.90 22.66 -13.00
CA SER A 38 10.08 23.64 -12.29
C SER A 38 8.62 23.60 -12.77
N GLY A 39 7.67 23.53 -11.85
CA GLY A 39 6.24 23.63 -12.14
C GLY A 39 5.40 23.78 -10.88
N MET A 40 4.11 24.09 -11.04
CA MET A 40 3.14 24.04 -9.96
C MET A 40 2.16 22.91 -10.24
N ILE A 41 1.86 22.12 -9.20
CA ILE A 41 0.87 21.05 -9.23
C ILE A 41 -0.07 21.25 -8.06
N ILE A 42 -1.34 20.95 -8.27
CA ILE A 42 -2.34 20.93 -7.22
C ILE A 42 -2.68 19.47 -6.90
N LEU A 43 -2.42 19.04 -5.67
CA LEU A 43 -2.89 17.75 -5.16
C LEU A 43 -4.26 17.98 -4.52
N ASP A 44 -5.32 17.67 -5.28
CA ASP A 44 -6.71 17.80 -4.86
C ASP A 44 -7.04 16.82 -3.72
N GLY A 45 -6.48 15.60 -3.81
CA GLY A 45 -6.52 14.67 -2.70
C GLY A 45 -6.04 13.27 -3.03
N VAL A 46 -5.83 12.50 -1.98
CA VAL A 46 -5.62 11.05 -2.04
C VAL A 46 -6.71 10.37 -1.22
N VAL A 47 -7.30 9.31 -1.77
CA VAL A 47 -8.36 8.54 -1.11
C VAL A 47 -7.97 7.07 -1.08
N ASP A 48 -8.02 6.45 0.10
CA ASP A 48 -7.97 4.99 0.20
C ASP A 48 -9.34 4.40 -0.15
N ALA A 49 -9.45 3.87 -1.37
CA ALA A 49 -10.66 3.26 -1.91
C ALA A 49 -10.71 1.73 -1.69
N ARG A 50 -9.73 1.16 -0.98
CA ARG A 50 -9.74 -0.27 -0.64
C ARG A 50 -10.93 -0.59 0.26
N ARG A 51 -11.52 -1.77 0.03
CA ARG A 51 -12.64 -2.27 0.85
C ARG A 51 -12.23 -2.52 2.30
N ASP A 52 -11.06 -3.13 2.49
CA ASP A 52 -10.44 -3.30 3.80
C ASP A 52 -9.16 -2.47 3.83
N LYS A 53 -9.21 -1.35 4.56
CA LYS A 53 -8.10 -0.40 4.65
C LYS A 53 -7.01 -0.87 5.61
N ARG A 54 -7.32 -1.84 6.48
CA ARG A 54 -6.39 -2.30 7.52
C ARG A 54 -5.57 -3.47 7.03
N VAL A 55 -6.15 -4.41 6.30
CA VAL A 55 -5.40 -5.57 5.81
C VAL A 55 -4.44 -5.12 4.70
N VAL A 56 -3.17 -5.42 4.89
CA VAL A 56 -2.09 -5.12 3.93
C VAL A 56 -1.30 -6.35 3.54
N GLY A 57 -1.54 -7.49 4.20
CA GLY A 57 -0.95 -8.74 3.75
C GLY A 57 -1.40 -9.97 4.49
N ARG A 58 -0.92 -11.12 4.03
CA ARG A 58 -1.26 -12.45 4.54
C ARG A 58 -0.03 -13.35 4.47
N ILE A 59 0.17 -14.12 5.54
CA ILE A 59 1.07 -15.28 5.51
C ILE A 59 0.19 -16.52 5.39
N VAL A 60 0.46 -17.32 4.36
CA VAL A 60 -0.27 -18.57 4.09
C VAL A 60 0.66 -19.78 4.22
N LYS A 61 0.08 -20.91 4.64
CA LYS A 61 0.74 -22.21 4.70
C LYS A 61 -0.28 -23.27 4.28
N GLY A 62 0.04 -24.03 3.24
CA GLY A 62 -0.84 -25.06 2.67
C GLY A 62 -2.18 -24.48 2.20
N GLY A 63 -2.16 -23.29 1.61
CA GLY A 63 -3.36 -22.58 1.14
C GLY A 63 -4.23 -21.96 2.25
N LYS A 64 -3.82 -22.02 3.52
CA LYS A 64 -4.54 -21.44 4.64
C LYS A 64 -3.80 -20.24 5.20
N THR A 65 -4.50 -19.13 5.43
CA THR A 65 -3.96 -17.97 6.17
C THR A 65 -3.62 -18.38 7.60
N VAL A 66 -2.33 -18.26 7.93
CA VAL A 66 -1.79 -18.49 9.28
C VAL A 66 -1.58 -17.20 10.03
N THR A 67 -1.30 -16.09 9.33
CA THR A 67 -1.19 -14.76 9.92
C THR A 67 -1.85 -13.75 8.98
N THR A 68 -2.66 -12.84 9.53
CA THR A 68 -3.13 -11.65 8.80
C THR A 68 -2.27 -10.47 9.23
N VAL A 69 -1.78 -9.70 8.26
CA VAL A 69 -0.95 -8.52 8.48
C VAL A 69 -1.81 -7.27 8.28
N TYR A 70 -1.86 -6.45 9.32
CA TYR A 70 -2.61 -5.20 9.37
C TYR A 70 -1.66 -4.00 9.38
N SER A 71 -2.13 -2.88 8.83
CA SER A 71 -1.53 -1.56 9.04
C SER A 71 -2.42 -0.73 9.96
N ASP A 72 -1.79 0.00 10.88
CA ASP A 72 -2.44 1.00 11.74
C ASP A 72 -2.38 2.42 11.14
N GLN A 73 -1.78 2.55 9.96
CA GLN A 73 -1.49 3.82 9.33
C GLN A 73 -2.59 4.25 8.34
N ALA A 74 -2.89 5.54 8.34
CA ALA A 74 -3.70 6.18 7.30
C ALA A 74 -2.92 6.18 5.98
N LEU A 75 -3.27 5.27 5.08
CA LEU A 75 -2.52 5.06 3.84
C LEU A 75 -2.67 6.25 2.88
N ASP A 76 -3.85 6.88 2.85
CA ASP A 76 -4.10 8.11 2.11
C ASP A 76 -3.18 9.27 2.53
N GLU A 77 -3.01 9.47 3.84
CA GLU A 77 -2.08 10.48 4.37
C GLU A 77 -0.62 10.16 4.02
N TRP A 78 -0.20 8.91 4.22
CA TRP A 78 1.16 8.48 3.88
C TRP A 78 1.44 8.67 2.39
N PHE A 79 0.48 8.30 1.53
CA PHE A 79 0.63 8.36 0.08
C PHE A 79 0.64 9.81 -0.43
N ALA A 80 -0.18 10.68 0.16
CA ALA A 80 -0.17 12.11 -0.13
C ALA A 80 1.19 12.75 0.20
N ASP A 81 1.75 12.43 1.38
CA ASP A 81 3.09 12.89 1.78
C ASP A 81 4.19 12.33 0.87
N ALA A 82 4.13 11.03 0.55
CA ALA A 82 5.08 10.37 -0.34
C ALA A 82 5.09 10.99 -1.74
N LEU A 83 3.91 11.15 -2.34
CA LEU A 83 3.78 11.76 -3.67
C LEU A 83 4.23 13.21 -3.66
N LYS A 84 3.88 13.98 -2.62
CA LYS A 84 4.36 15.36 -2.47
C LYS A 84 5.88 15.41 -2.45
N LYS A 85 6.54 14.62 -1.61
CA LYS A 85 8.01 14.54 -1.53
C LYS A 85 8.65 14.13 -2.85
N ALA A 86 8.05 13.15 -3.55
CA ALA A 86 8.53 12.68 -4.86
C ALA A 86 8.42 13.76 -5.95
N LEU A 87 7.42 14.63 -5.89
CA LEU A 87 7.26 15.75 -6.82
C LEU A 87 8.16 16.94 -6.44
N GLU A 88 8.27 17.25 -5.14
CA GLU A 88 9.06 18.38 -4.64
C GLU A 88 10.56 18.19 -4.83
N VAL A 89 11.07 16.94 -4.72
CA VAL A 89 12.49 16.64 -4.99
C VAL A 89 12.89 16.94 -6.44
N GLU A 90 11.94 16.93 -7.37
CA GLU A 90 12.14 17.31 -8.77
C GLU A 90 12.03 18.82 -9.01
N GLY A 91 11.73 19.61 -7.98
CA GLY A 91 11.56 21.06 -8.09
C GLY A 91 10.13 21.52 -8.38
N CYS A 92 9.14 20.64 -8.29
CA CYS A 92 7.73 21.05 -8.37
C CYS A 92 7.25 21.65 -7.05
N ARG A 93 6.44 22.70 -7.14
CA ARG A 93 5.67 23.21 -6.00
C ARG A 93 4.33 22.50 -5.95
N VAL A 94 4.11 21.70 -4.90
CA VAL A 94 2.82 21.04 -4.66
C VAL A 94 1.98 21.89 -3.72
N VAL A 95 0.78 22.26 -4.16
CA VAL A 95 -0.23 22.95 -3.34
C VAL A 95 -1.38 21.99 -3.11
N THR A 96 -1.94 21.97 -1.91
CA THR A 96 -3.08 21.13 -1.55
C THR A 96 -4.40 21.88 -1.68
N GLY A 97 -5.46 21.17 -2.05
CA GLY A 97 -6.82 21.71 -2.17
C GLY A 97 -7.25 21.97 -3.61
N VAL A 98 -8.39 22.62 -3.80
CA VAL A 98 -8.96 22.91 -5.13
C VAL A 98 -8.52 24.29 -5.60
N ASN A 99 -8.07 24.42 -6.85
CA ASN A 99 -7.84 25.71 -7.48
C ASN A 99 -8.33 25.70 -8.93
N ASP A 100 -9.13 26.71 -9.26
CA ASP A 100 -9.78 26.87 -10.57
C ASP A 100 -8.84 27.41 -11.66
N ASN A 101 -7.53 27.56 -11.37
CA ASN A 101 -6.55 27.95 -12.35
C ASN A 101 -6.39 26.85 -13.41
N LYS A 102 -7.09 27.04 -14.52
CA LYS A 102 -7.10 26.15 -15.69
C LYS A 102 -5.73 25.86 -16.33
N ARG A 103 -4.67 26.59 -15.93
CA ARG A 103 -3.30 26.34 -16.39
C ARG A 103 -2.54 25.33 -15.53
N VAL A 104 -2.97 25.11 -14.29
CA VAL A 104 -2.30 24.23 -13.33
C VAL A 104 -2.99 22.88 -13.34
N ALA A 105 -2.22 21.80 -13.29
CA ALA A 105 -2.76 20.45 -13.21
C ALA A 105 -3.29 20.16 -11.80
N ASN A 106 -4.56 19.77 -11.72
CA ASN A 106 -5.22 19.22 -10.54
C ASN A 106 -5.09 17.69 -10.56
N ILE A 107 -4.63 17.11 -9.45
CA ILE A 107 -4.32 15.69 -9.34
C ILE A 107 -5.14 15.08 -8.22
N LYS A 108 -5.85 14.01 -8.53
CA LYS A 108 -6.53 13.16 -7.56
C LYS A 108 -6.03 11.73 -7.69
N VAL A 109 -5.76 11.09 -6.56
CA VAL A 109 -5.33 9.68 -6.51
C VAL A 109 -6.31 8.86 -5.68
N GLU A 110 -6.71 7.71 -6.21
CA GLU A 110 -7.55 6.74 -5.50
C GLU A 110 -6.78 5.42 -5.37
N ILE A 111 -6.39 5.05 -4.17
CA ILE A 111 -5.66 3.80 -3.90
C ILE A 111 -6.65 2.64 -4.00
N ASN A 112 -6.43 1.75 -4.96
CA ASN A 112 -7.36 0.68 -5.30
C ASN A 112 -6.96 -0.67 -4.68
N SER A 113 -5.66 -0.96 -4.59
CA SER A 113 -5.15 -2.17 -3.93
C SER A 113 -3.80 -1.89 -3.26
N LEU A 114 -3.58 -2.60 -2.16
CA LEU A 114 -2.29 -2.75 -1.49
C LEU A 114 -2.37 -4.03 -0.68
N GLU A 115 -1.71 -5.09 -1.15
CA GLU A 115 -1.65 -6.37 -0.44
C GLU A 115 -0.38 -7.14 -0.78
N ALA A 116 0.21 -7.81 0.22
CA ALA A 116 1.27 -8.78 0.02
C ALA A 116 0.91 -10.17 0.57
N THR A 117 1.28 -11.22 -0.14
CA THR A 117 1.07 -12.62 0.27
C THR A 117 2.39 -13.37 0.32
N LEU A 118 2.70 -13.94 1.48
CA LEU A 118 3.82 -14.87 1.68
C LEU A 118 3.30 -16.31 1.79
N ASP A 119 3.67 -17.19 0.86
CA ASP A 119 3.38 -18.63 0.90
C ASP A 119 4.56 -19.42 1.49
N ARG A 120 4.48 -19.72 2.79
CA ARG A 120 5.49 -20.51 3.50
C ARG A 120 5.55 -21.98 3.08
N SER A 121 4.56 -22.46 2.32
CA SER A 121 4.60 -23.82 1.77
C SER A 121 5.38 -23.91 0.47
N ARG A 122 5.65 -22.79 -0.19
CA ARG A 122 6.43 -22.74 -1.42
C ARG A 122 7.92 -22.63 -1.09
N LEU A 123 8.61 -23.77 -1.21
CA LEU A 123 10.03 -23.90 -0.88
C LEU A 123 10.96 -23.50 -2.04
N THR A 124 10.46 -23.50 -3.27
CA THR A 124 11.19 -23.11 -4.48
C THR A 124 10.38 -22.14 -5.33
N GLY A 125 11.06 -21.26 -6.07
CA GLY A 125 10.42 -20.20 -6.86
C GLY A 125 9.79 -19.11 -5.99
N GLU A 126 9.37 -18.01 -6.60
CA GLU A 126 8.87 -16.83 -5.88
C GLU A 126 7.70 -17.18 -4.94
N ASN A 127 7.80 -16.79 -3.68
CA ASN A 127 6.84 -17.14 -2.62
C ASN A 127 6.32 -15.93 -1.86
N LEU A 128 6.85 -14.73 -2.11
CA LEU A 128 6.32 -13.47 -1.65
C LEU A 128 5.85 -12.67 -2.87
N THR A 129 4.58 -12.31 -2.92
CA THR A 129 3.99 -11.50 -3.99
C THR A 129 3.37 -10.26 -3.37
N ALA A 130 3.62 -9.08 -3.94
CA ALA A 130 2.97 -7.84 -3.55
C ALA A 130 2.29 -7.19 -4.76
N GLU A 131 1.12 -6.63 -4.52
CA GLU A 131 0.36 -5.84 -5.47
C GLU A 131 0.01 -4.49 -4.84
N ALA A 132 0.22 -3.42 -5.60
CA ALA A 132 -0.35 -2.12 -5.32
C ALA A 132 -0.92 -1.50 -6.60
N SER A 133 -2.08 -0.85 -6.50
CA SER A 133 -2.64 -0.11 -7.62
C SER A 133 -3.37 1.14 -7.17
N ALA A 134 -3.37 2.16 -8.04
CA ALA A 134 -4.08 3.40 -7.83
C ALA A 134 -4.65 3.94 -9.14
N THR A 135 -5.72 4.72 -9.04
CA THR A 135 -6.31 5.45 -10.14
C THR A 135 -5.91 6.91 -10.02
N LEU A 136 -5.15 7.37 -11.00
CA LEU A 136 -4.69 8.74 -11.14
C LEU A 136 -5.66 9.50 -12.04
N THR A 137 -6.21 10.60 -11.54
CA THR A 137 -6.97 11.56 -12.34
C THR A 137 -6.21 12.88 -12.41
N ILE A 138 -5.97 13.36 -13.63
CA ILE A 138 -5.33 14.64 -13.91
C ILE A 138 -6.33 15.51 -14.66
N GLU A 139 -6.57 16.70 -14.15
CA GLU A 139 -7.44 17.70 -14.75
C GLU A 139 -6.65 18.99 -15.02
N GLN A 140 -6.64 19.45 -16.27
CA GLN A 140 -6.01 20.72 -16.67
C GLN A 140 -6.92 21.42 -17.70
N GLY A 141 -7.55 22.51 -17.27
CA GLY A 141 -8.54 23.22 -18.08
C GLY A 141 -9.72 22.33 -18.43
N ASN A 142 -9.91 22.04 -19.73
CA ASN A 142 -10.97 21.16 -20.21
C ASN A 142 -10.50 19.72 -20.45
N LYS A 143 -9.21 19.42 -20.20
CA LYS A 143 -8.66 18.08 -20.37
C LYS A 143 -8.75 17.34 -19.05
N LYS A 144 -9.36 16.16 -19.07
CA LYS A 144 -9.40 15.22 -17.96
C LYS A 144 -8.85 13.89 -18.45
N ILE A 145 -7.92 13.34 -17.68
CA ILE A 145 -7.26 12.07 -17.97
C ILE A 145 -7.34 11.22 -16.72
N THR A 146 -7.86 10.01 -16.88
CA THR A 146 -7.92 9.04 -15.79
C THR A 146 -7.16 7.80 -16.23
N LYS A 147 -6.14 7.42 -15.46
CA LYS A 147 -5.30 6.25 -15.73
C LYS A 147 -5.22 5.40 -14.48
N ARG A 148 -5.35 4.08 -14.66
CA ARG A 148 -5.01 3.12 -13.62
C ARG A 148 -3.53 2.79 -13.71
N VAL A 149 -2.84 2.89 -12.59
CA VAL A 149 -1.46 2.50 -12.39
C VAL A 149 -1.45 1.27 -11.48
N SER A 150 -0.73 0.22 -11.86
CA SER A 150 -0.69 -1.04 -11.12
C SER A 150 0.71 -1.60 -11.15
N LEU A 151 1.17 -2.09 -10.02
CA LEU A 151 2.46 -2.75 -9.86
C LEU A 151 2.23 -4.09 -9.17
N ILE A 152 2.72 -5.16 -9.79
CA ILE A 152 2.75 -6.51 -9.22
C ILE A 152 4.19 -6.97 -9.28
N GLN A 153 4.72 -7.37 -8.12
CA GLN A 153 6.08 -7.88 -8.01
C GLN A 153 6.07 -9.15 -7.18
N SER A 154 7.01 -10.03 -7.48
CA SER A 154 7.21 -11.26 -6.73
C SER A 154 8.69 -11.53 -6.53
N LYS A 155 9.03 -12.12 -5.38
CA LYS A 155 10.39 -12.56 -5.04
C LYS A 155 10.37 -13.82 -4.19
N TRP A 156 11.51 -14.50 -4.14
CA TRP A 156 11.72 -15.55 -3.16
C TRP A 156 12.25 -14.95 -1.86
N VAL A 157 11.70 -15.39 -0.73
CA VAL A 157 12.21 -15.15 0.61
C VAL A 157 12.28 -16.48 1.38
N PRO A 158 13.09 -16.59 2.45
CA PRO A 158 13.15 -17.81 3.24
C PRO A 158 11.77 -18.21 3.81
N PRO A 159 11.40 -19.51 3.88
CA PRO A 159 10.08 -19.94 4.38
C PRO A 159 9.78 -19.60 5.85
N PHE A 160 10.79 -19.17 6.60
CA PHE A 160 10.65 -18.68 7.97
C PHE A 160 10.51 -17.15 8.06
N ALA A 161 10.59 -16.43 6.93
CA ALA A 161 10.30 -15.01 6.82
C ALA A 161 8.93 -14.69 7.40
N GLY A 162 8.82 -13.50 7.97
CA GLY A 162 7.67 -13.04 8.73
C GLY A 162 6.98 -11.83 8.11
N GLU A 163 6.32 -11.10 8.99
CA GLU A 163 5.68 -9.83 8.73
C GLU A 163 6.68 -8.72 8.35
N ASP A 164 7.94 -8.82 8.80
CA ASP A 164 9.00 -7.86 8.48
C ASP A 164 9.34 -7.88 6.98
N GLU A 165 9.51 -9.06 6.38
CA GLU A 165 9.70 -9.17 4.93
C GLU A 165 8.46 -8.68 4.15
N ILE A 166 7.26 -8.88 4.68
CA ILE A 166 6.03 -8.30 4.10
C ILE A 166 6.09 -6.77 4.16
N LYS A 167 6.45 -6.20 5.31
CA LYS A 167 6.58 -4.75 5.49
C LYS A 167 7.57 -4.16 4.48
N GLU A 168 8.79 -4.68 4.44
CA GLU A 168 9.84 -4.22 3.55
C GLU A 168 9.40 -4.30 2.08
N TYR A 169 8.73 -5.37 1.71
CA TYR A 169 8.31 -5.55 0.33
C TYR A 169 7.11 -4.69 -0.07
N LEU A 170 6.18 -4.44 0.85
CA LEU A 170 5.13 -3.44 0.66
C LEU A 170 5.71 -2.04 0.50
N GLN A 171 6.75 -1.70 1.25
CA GLN A 171 7.44 -0.41 1.13
C GLN A 171 8.08 -0.24 -0.24
N GLU A 172 8.80 -1.25 -0.71
CA GLU A 172 9.39 -1.29 -2.06
C GLU A 172 8.32 -1.12 -3.14
N THR A 173 7.22 -1.88 -3.03
CA THR A 173 6.09 -1.84 -3.98
C THR A 173 5.41 -0.47 -3.99
N LEU A 174 5.19 0.13 -2.81
CA LEU A 174 4.60 1.46 -2.70
C LEU A 174 5.51 2.55 -3.26
N ALA A 175 6.82 2.48 -3.00
CA ALA A 175 7.78 3.40 -3.58
C ALA A 175 7.76 3.33 -5.11
N GLY A 176 7.76 2.11 -5.68
CA GLY A 176 7.63 1.91 -7.13
C GLY A 176 6.32 2.45 -7.69
N LEU A 177 5.20 2.29 -6.98
CA LEU A 177 3.91 2.85 -7.39
C LEU A 177 3.92 4.40 -7.39
N ILE A 178 4.57 5.02 -6.40
CA ILE A 178 4.75 6.48 -6.35
C ILE A 178 5.56 6.97 -7.55
N ASP A 179 6.67 6.28 -7.88
CA ASP A 179 7.52 6.63 -9.01
C ASP A 179 6.76 6.54 -10.35
N GLU A 180 5.99 5.47 -10.56
CA GLU A 180 5.18 5.31 -11.77
C GLU A 180 4.08 6.38 -11.86
N ILE A 181 3.39 6.70 -10.77
CA ILE A 181 2.40 7.79 -10.76
C ILE A 181 3.06 9.12 -11.11
N ARG A 182 4.21 9.43 -10.49
CA ARG A 182 5.00 10.63 -10.76
C ARG A 182 5.36 10.74 -12.24
N GLU A 183 5.87 9.67 -12.86
CA GLU A 183 6.20 9.64 -14.29
C GLU A 183 4.97 9.91 -15.18
N ASN A 184 3.79 9.44 -14.76
CA ASN A 184 2.55 9.72 -15.48
C ASN A 184 2.08 11.18 -15.34
N ILE A 185 2.46 11.87 -14.26
CA ILE A 185 2.18 13.29 -14.05
C ILE A 185 3.11 14.15 -14.92
N ASP A 186 4.37 13.73 -15.09
CA ASP A 186 5.39 14.45 -15.87
C ASP A 186 4.97 14.76 -17.30
N ILE A 187 4.17 13.89 -17.91
CA ILE A 187 3.68 14.03 -19.30
C ILE A 187 2.81 15.28 -19.46
N TYR A 188 2.23 15.80 -18.38
CA TYR A 188 1.28 16.92 -18.39
C TYR A 188 1.85 18.21 -17.81
N ARG A 189 3.18 18.26 -17.58
CA ARG A 189 3.89 19.46 -17.13
C ARG A 189 4.30 20.30 -18.35
N PHE A 190 3.58 21.39 -18.61
CA PHE A 190 3.94 22.45 -19.57
C PHE A 190 3.90 23.82 -18.88
#